data_AF-A0A9P5MLR3-F1
#
_entry.id   AF-A0A9P5MLR3-F1
#
_cell.length_a   1.000
_cell.length_b   1.000
_cell.length_c   1.000
_cell.angle_alpha   90.00
_cell.angle_beta   90.00
_cell.angle_gamma   90.00
#
_symmetry.space_group_name_H-M   'P 1'
#
loop_
_entity.id
_entity.type
_entity.pdbx_description
1 polymer ?
#
loop_
_entity_poly.entity_id
_entity_poly.type
_entity_poly.pdbx_seq_one_letter_code
_entity_poly.pdbx_strand_id
1 'polypeptide(L)'
;MDILFLGTGSSAGLPYIDCLTAPADRQACETCLSTLTARGKANIRRNTSAVVRVHNKEAEPVTVVIDVGKTFQAAALEWFPKHSLRKIDAVLITHSHADAMNGLDDLRSWTLYGLIQPFIDIYLSLDTFEAVKRSFPYLVHKERATGSGDVPEFRWHIISEQTMFEIGNTEIFVTPFAGEYHDATDHSVTPWSKNIPFRSFGFKFSDQLIYISDASHIPDEAWQVIKSGTSPPAVCVLDCLQLQPHPSHFSFAQSVAIGRRIGATRTYLTGFCHAATHNEYVVMSEAVSGAIKSASEMAALHAKGFPLIAPDSASWVRPAHDGLKVSVKGDAVSDTSFISQPQSLFGSEDITTRTPVYFLSKLIRLLLSVLRVSSIW
;
A
#
# COMPACT_ATOMS: atom_id res chain seq x y z
N MET A 1 18.78 4.50 0.52
CA MET A 1 17.39 4.62 0.03
C MET A 1 16.45 4.31 1.17
N ASP A 2 15.35 5.06 1.31
CA ASP A 2 14.26 4.76 2.24
C ASP A 2 12.98 4.47 1.46
N ILE A 3 12.16 3.54 1.95
CA ILE A 3 10.81 3.24 1.44
C ILE A 3 9.83 3.39 2.59
N LEU A 4 8.74 4.12 2.38
CA LEU A 4 7.66 4.30 3.34
C LEU A 4 6.35 3.86 2.69
N PHE A 5 5.71 2.84 3.25
CA PHE A 5 4.44 2.34 2.74
C PHE A 5 3.31 3.28 3.20
N LEU A 6 2.70 4.00 2.27
CA LEU A 6 1.56 4.89 2.54
C LEU A 6 0.27 4.09 2.70
N GLY A 7 0.14 3.03 1.92
CA GLY A 7 -0.95 2.06 1.98
C GLY A 7 -0.53 0.69 1.45
N THR A 8 -1.18 -0.35 1.96
CA THR A 8 -0.81 -1.77 1.70
C THR A 8 -2.00 -2.66 1.36
N GLY A 9 -3.17 -2.07 1.12
CA GLY A 9 -4.43 -2.75 0.88
C GLY A 9 -4.84 -2.75 -0.57
N SER A 10 -5.74 -3.70 -0.90
CA SER A 10 -6.42 -3.81 -2.20
C SER A 10 -7.15 -2.53 -2.62
N SER A 11 -7.73 -2.54 -3.81
CA SER A 11 -8.52 -1.44 -4.36
C SER A 11 -9.61 -0.91 -3.42
N ALA A 12 -10.27 -1.77 -2.64
CA ALA A 12 -11.28 -1.34 -1.67
C ALA A 12 -10.71 -0.67 -0.40
N GLY A 13 -9.42 -0.85 -0.09
CA GLY A 13 -8.85 -0.57 1.23
C GLY A 13 -9.45 -1.47 2.32
N LEU A 14 -8.91 -1.46 3.55
CA LEU A 14 -9.46 -2.19 4.68
C LEU A 14 -9.71 -1.26 5.87
N PRO A 15 -10.82 -1.44 6.61
CA PRO A 15 -11.79 -2.53 6.49
C PRO A 15 -12.78 -2.38 5.32
N TYR A 16 -13.44 -3.48 4.92
CA TYR A 16 -14.53 -3.45 3.97
C TYR A 16 -15.84 -3.04 4.68
N ILE A 17 -16.56 -2.07 4.09
CA ILE A 17 -17.80 -1.56 4.68
C ILE A 17 -18.87 -2.66 4.73
N ASP A 18 -19.08 -3.40 3.64
CA ASP A 18 -20.07 -4.49 3.58
C ASP A 18 -19.81 -5.57 4.64
N CYS A 19 -18.53 -5.82 4.94
CA CYS A 19 -18.13 -6.78 5.95
C CYS A 19 -18.40 -6.27 7.37
N LEU A 20 -18.14 -5.00 7.67
CA LEU A 20 -18.39 -4.43 9.00
C LEU A 20 -19.87 -4.20 9.29
N THR A 21 -20.65 -3.93 8.25
CA THR A 21 -22.10 -3.72 8.34
C THR A 21 -22.88 -4.96 7.89
N ALA A 22 -22.27 -6.14 7.96
CA ALA A 22 -22.90 -7.37 7.53
C ALA A 22 -24.22 -7.61 8.30
N PRO A 23 -25.29 -8.07 7.63
CA PRO A 23 -26.53 -8.43 8.30
C PRO A 23 -26.33 -9.60 9.27
N ALA A 24 -27.28 -9.81 10.19
CA ALA A 24 -27.14 -10.78 11.28
C ALA A 24 -26.94 -12.24 10.83
N ASP A 25 -27.31 -12.56 9.59
CA ASP A 25 -27.13 -13.87 8.94
C ASP A 25 -25.77 -14.04 8.25
N ARG A 26 -24.95 -12.98 8.16
CA ARG A 26 -23.59 -13.01 7.61
C ARG A 26 -22.57 -12.60 8.67
N GLN A 27 -21.68 -13.52 9.01
CA GLN A 27 -20.59 -13.25 9.94
C GLN A 27 -19.54 -12.32 9.31
N ALA A 28 -19.27 -11.20 9.97
CA ALA A 28 -18.15 -10.32 9.63
C ALA A 28 -16.81 -11.03 9.86
N CYS A 29 -15.84 -10.85 8.96
CA CYS A 29 -14.54 -11.49 9.07
C CYS A 29 -13.68 -10.91 10.20
N GLU A 30 -12.81 -11.75 10.76
CA GLU A 30 -11.88 -11.39 11.84
C GLU A 30 -11.00 -10.20 11.47
N THR A 31 -10.49 -10.17 10.23
CA THR A 31 -9.63 -9.08 9.73
C THR A 31 -10.32 -7.72 9.82
N CYS A 32 -11.53 -7.60 9.27
CA CYS A 32 -12.28 -6.35 9.31
C CYS A 32 -12.69 -5.98 10.75
N LEU A 33 -13.23 -6.92 11.53
CA LEU A 33 -13.61 -6.65 12.91
C LEU A 33 -12.42 -6.17 13.76
N SER A 34 -11.22 -6.71 13.53
CA SER A 34 -10.02 -6.34 14.28
C SER A 34 -9.64 -4.87 14.10
N THR A 35 -9.98 -4.23 12.97
CA THR A 35 -9.63 -2.82 12.70
C THR A 35 -10.35 -1.85 13.64
N LEU A 36 -11.42 -2.30 14.30
CA LEU A 36 -12.15 -1.53 15.31
C LEU A 36 -11.44 -1.52 16.69
N THR A 37 -10.30 -2.23 16.80
CA THR A 37 -9.54 -2.36 18.05
C THR A 37 -8.14 -1.76 17.90
N ALA A 38 -7.54 -1.35 19.01
CA ALA A 38 -6.15 -0.87 19.00
C ALA A 38 -5.14 -1.94 18.54
N ARG A 39 -5.45 -3.23 18.78
CA ARG A 39 -4.59 -4.37 18.41
C ARG A 39 -4.61 -4.66 16.92
N GLY A 40 -5.73 -4.44 16.25
CA GLY A 40 -5.88 -4.68 14.81
C GLY A 40 -5.50 -3.48 13.93
N LYS A 41 -4.76 -2.49 14.43
CA LYS A 41 -4.34 -1.32 13.64
C LYS A 41 -3.55 -1.70 12.38
N ALA A 42 -2.74 -2.75 12.42
CA ALA A 42 -2.01 -3.26 11.25
C ALA A 42 -2.93 -3.88 10.17
N ASN A 43 -4.22 -4.10 10.47
CA ASN A 43 -5.24 -4.53 9.51
C ASN A 43 -6.00 -3.36 8.87
N ILE A 44 -5.76 -2.12 9.32
CA ILE A 44 -6.20 -0.93 8.58
C ILE A 44 -5.22 -0.75 7.43
N ARG A 45 -5.71 -0.84 6.19
CA ARG A 45 -4.86 -0.84 4.99
C ARG A 45 -5.43 0.12 3.96
N ARG A 46 -4.73 1.22 3.72
CA ARG A 46 -5.05 2.18 2.64
C ARG A 46 -4.68 1.57 1.28
N ASN A 47 -5.14 2.15 0.18
CA ASN A 47 -4.75 1.70 -1.16
C ASN A 47 -3.23 1.69 -1.32
N THR A 48 -2.73 0.65 -1.99
CA THR A 48 -1.32 0.45 -2.29
C THR A 48 -0.66 1.74 -2.79
N SER A 49 0.33 2.20 -2.04
CA SER A 49 1.10 3.40 -2.37
C SER A 49 2.36 3.44 -1.50
N ALA A 50 3.44 3.99 -2.03
CA ALA A 50 4.70 4.11 -1.31
C ALA A 50 5.43 5.41 -1.64
N VAL A 51 6.21 5.90 -0.66
CA VAL A 51 7.24 6.92 -0.90
C VAL A 51 8.58 6.22 -1.00
N VAL A 52 9.29 6.43 -2.08
CA VAL A 52 10.71 6.08 -2.25
C VAL A 52 11.52 7.36 -2.11
N ARG A 53 12.35 7.43 -1.06
CA ARG A 53 13.24 8.56 -0.81
C ARG A 53 14.68 8.14 -1.05
N VAL A 54 15.29 8.74 -2.06
CA VAL A 54 16.70 8.53 -2.44
C VAL A 54 17.46 9.84 -2.32
N HIS A 55 18.78 9.79 -2.38
CA HIS A 55 19.59 11.01 -2.39
C HIS A 55 20.31 11.10 -3.73
N ASN A 56 20.36 12.29 -4.32
CA ASN A 56 21.17 12.56 -5.52
C ASN A 56 22.67 12.61 -5.16
N LYS A 57 23.53 12.92 -6.13
CA LYS A 57 24.98 13.00 -5.91
C LYS A 57 25.39 14.09 -4.92
N GLU A 58 24.60 15.16 -4.81
CA GLU A 58 24.77 16.25 -3.85
C GLU A 58 24.26 15.93 -2.44
N ALA A 59 23.80 14.69 -2.21
CA ALA A 59 23.18 14.24 -0.97
C ALA A 59 21.88 14.99 -0.61
N GLU A 60 21.19 15.55 -1.60
CA GLU A 60 19.86 16.12 -1.44
C GLU A 60 18.78 15.03 -1.59
N PRO A 61 17.75 15.03 -0.72
CA PRO A 61 16.71 14.03 -0.78
C PRO A 61 15.75 14.27 -1.95
N VAL A 62 15.54 13.23 -2.76
CA VAL A 62 14.53 13.16 -3.82
C VAL A 62 13.39 12.26 -3.33
N THR A 63 12.17 12.82 -3.31
CA THR A 63 10.97 12.16 -2.79
C THR A 63 10.07 11.75 -3.95
N VAL A 64 9.99 10.46 -4.20
CA VAL A 64 9.18 9.86 -5.27
C VAL A 64 7.99 9.15 -4.65
N VAL A 65 6.77 9.47 -5.06
CA VAL A 65 5.57 8.74 -4.66
C VAL A 65 5.19 7.77 -5.77
N ILE A 66 4.91 6.52 -5.42
CA ILE A 66 4.32 5.54 -6.32
C ILE A 66 2.85 5.42 -5.96
N ASP A 67 1.99 5.74 -6.93
CA ASP A 67 0.54 5.83 -6.86
C ASP A 67 -0.03 6.82 -5.83
N VAL A 68 -1.11 7.47 -6.21
CA VAL A 68 -1.90 8.40 -5.39
C VAL A 68 -3.38 8.05 -5.51
N GLY A 69 -3.77 6.92 -4.90
CA GLY A 69 -5.15 6.44 -4.86
C GLY A 69 -6.11 7.31 -4.03
N LYS A 70 -7.37 6.89 -3.95
CA LYS A 70 -8.42 7.62 -3.18
C LYS A 70 -8.14 7.75 -1.68
N THR A 71 -7.22 6.97 -1.12
CA THR A 71 -6.80 7.08 0.29
C THR A 71 -5.51 7.86 0.48
N PHE A 72 -4.94 8.45 -0.59
CA PHE A 72 -3.66 9.17 -0.54
C PHE A 72 -3.69 10.33 0.44
N GLN A 73 -4.72 11.18 0.40
CA GLN A 73 -4.84 12.33 1.32
C GLN A 73 -4.69 11.91 2.79
N ALA A 74 -5.44 10.89 3.20
CA ALA A 74 -5.40 10.40 4.57
C ALA A 74 -4.05 9.78 4.93
N ALA A 75 -3.39 9.11 3.98
CA ALA A 75 -2.03 8.60 4.17
C ALA A 75 -1.02 9.74 4.30
N ALA A 76 -1.12 10.76 3.45
CA ALA A 76 -0.20 11.87 3.42
C ALA A 76 -0.30 12.72 4.70
N LEU A 77 -1.52 13.05 5.13
CA LEU A 77 -1.77 13.75 6.41
C LEU A 77 -1.18 12.99 7.60
N GLU A 78 -1.24 11.67 7.59
CA GLU A 78 -0.70 10.86 8.67
C GLU A 78 0.84 10.76 8.61
N TRP A 79 1.41 10.44 7.46
CA TRP A 79 2.78 9.99 7.35
C TRP A 79 3.77 11.10 6.98
N PHE A 80 3.37 12.08 6.15
CA PHE A 80 4.30 13.11 5.69
C PHE A 80 4.82 13.99 6.83
N PRO A 81 3.98 14.47 7.77
CA PRO A 81 4.46 15.19 8.94
C PRO A 81 5.38 14.35 9.83
N LYS A 82 5.03 13.07 10.07
CA LYS A 82 5.81 12.16 10.93
C LYS A 82 7.20 11.86 10.37
N HIS A 83 7.36 11.87 9.05
CA HIS A 83 8.62 11.56 8.36
C HIS A 83 9.30 12.77 7.73
N SER A 84 8.81 13.99 8.04
CA SER A 84 9.34 15.24 7.50
C SER A 84 9.45 15.24 5.97
N LEU A 85 8.43 14.69 5.31
CA LEU A 85 8.29 14.72 3.86
C LEU A 85 7.57 16.01 3.49
N ARG A 86 8.29 16.96 2.91
CA ARG A 86 7.74 18.28 2.59
C ARG A 86 7.42 18.43 1.10
N LYS A 87 8.34 18.03 0.23
CA LYS A 87 8.23 18.13 -1.23
C LYS A 87 7.96 16.75 -1.84
N ILE A 88 7.28 16.71 -2.98
CA ILE A 88 7.14 15.53 -3.84
C ILE A 88 7.84 15.86 -5.16
N ASP A 89 8.99 15.26 -5.42
CA ASP A 89 9.75 15.52 -6.64
C ASP A 89 9.14 14.82 -7.85
N ALA A 90 8.57 13.63 -7.65
CA ALA A 90 7.85 12.92 -8.70
C ALA A 90 6.73 12.05 -8.14
N VAL A 91 5.70 11.86 -8.97
CA VAL A 91 4.69 10.82 -8.78
C VAL A 91 4.78 9.86 -9.96
N LEU A 92 4.94 8.57 -9.68
CA LEU A 92 4.84 7.50 -10.66
C LEU A 92 3.46 6.86 -10.53
N ILE A 93 2.67 6.82 -11.59
CA ILE A 93 1.38 6.13 -11.60
C ILE A 93 1.56 4.79 -12.31
N THR A 94 1.25 3.70 -11.62
CA THR A 94 1.35 2.34 -12.13
C THR A 94 0.30 2.07 -13.21
N HIS A 95 -0.94 2.48 -12.95
CA HIS A 95 -2.08 2.25 -13.85
C HIS A 95 -3.28 3.16 -13.58
N SER A 96 -4.32 3.04 -14.41
CA SER A 96 -5.47 3.97 -14.44
C SER A 96 -6.66 3.60 -13.54
N HIS A 97 -6.51 2.73 -12.56
CA HIS A 97 -7.61 2.46 -11.63
C HIS A 97 -7.71 3.49 -10.51
N ALA A 98 -8.90 3.56 -9.91
CA ALA A 98 -9.25 4.56 -8.91
C ALA A 98 -8.32 4.54 -7.68
N ASP A 99 -7.90 3.35 -7.27
CA ASP A 99 -6.98 3.10 -6.18
C ASP A 99 -5.52 3.44 -6.48
N ALA A 100 -5.17 3.73 -7.74
CA ALA A 100 -3.85 4.22 -8.13
C ALA A 100 -3.82 5.73 -8.43
N MET A 101 -4.92 6.34 -8.94
CA MET A 101 -4.88 7.72 -9.44
C MET A 101 -5.92 8.70 -8.87
N ASN A 102 -6.95 8.27 -8.13
CA ASN A 102 -8.04 9.19 -7.73
C ASN A 102 -7.68 10.22 -6.65
N GLY A 103 -6.49 10.12 -6.06
CA GLY A 103 -5.92 11.13 -5.16
C GLY A 103 -5.05 12.16 -5.88
N LEU A 104 -4.98 12.16 -7.22
CA LEU A 104 -4.24 13.18 -7.99
C LEU A 104 -4.69 14.59 -7.60
N ASP A 105 -5.99 14.82 -7.40
CA ASP A 105 -6.49 16.14 -7.04
C ASP A 105 -5.99 16.64 -5.68
N ASP A 106 -5.71 15.74 -4.74
CA ASP A 106 -5.18 16.09 -3.41
C ASP A 106 -3.77 16.68 -3.47
N LEU A 107 -3.03 16.44 -4.57
CA LEU A 107 -1.70 17.02 -4.76
C LEU A 107 -1.72 18.55 -4.89
N ARG A 108 -2.89 19.18 -5.06
CA ARG A 108 -3.04 20.65 -4.99
C ARG A 108 -2.41 21.23 -3.74
N SER A 109 -2.44 20.53 -2.61
CA SER A 109 -1.86 21.01 -1.34
C SER A 109 -0.35 21.26 -1.40
N TRP A 110 0.35 20.68 -2.39
CA TRP A 110 1.79 20.93 -2.63
C TRP A 110 2.04 22.09 -3.59
N THR A 111 1.15 22.31 -4.55
CA THR A 111 1.37 23.33 -5.59
C THR A 111 0.59 24.62 -5.34
N LEU A 112 -0.29 24.63 -4.34
CA LEU A 112 -1.11 25.77 -3.95
C LEU A 112 -0.27 27.03 -3.77
N TYR A 113 -0.48 28.01 -4.66
CA TYR A 113 0.26 29.28 -4.74
C TYR A 113 1.79 29.13 -4.79
N GLY A 114 2.31 27.96 -5.18
CA GLY A 114 3.74 27.67 -5.17
C GLY A 114 4.39 27.65 -3.77
N LEU A 115 3.60 27.51 -2.69
CA LEU A 115 4.09 27.64 -1.31
C LEU A 115 5.05 26.52 -0.89
N ILE A 116 4.85 25.31 -1.40
CA ILE A 116 5.76 24.17 -1.17
C ILE A 116 6.61 23.95 -2.42
N GLN A 117 5.98 23.88 -3.59
CA GLN A 117 6.66 23.73 -4.87
C GLN A 117 5.79 24.30 -6.00
N PRO A 118 6.39 24.75 -7.12
CA PRO A 118 5.63 25.33 -8.22
C PRO A 118 4.82 24.31 -9.03
N PHE A 119 5.30 23.06 -9.13
CA PHE A 119 4.66 21.96 -9.86
C PHE A 119 5.11 20.62 -9.30
N ILE A 120 4.43 19.53 -9.67
CA ILE A 120 4.86 18.15 -9.46
C ILE A 120 5.01 17.45 -10.82
N ASP A 121 6.10 16.72 -11.02
CA ASP A 121 6.29 15.88 -12.20
C ASP A 121 5.52 14.54 -12.04
N ILE A 122 4.62 14.25 -12.97
CA ILE A 122 3.80 13.02 -12.97
C ILE A 122 4.23 12.15 -14.14
N TYR A 123 4.67 10.93 -13.84
CA TYR A 123 5.14 9.94 -14.81
C TYR A 123 4.15 8.79 -14.91
N LEU A 124 3.70 8.49 -16.13
CA LEU A 124 2.66 7.49 -16.37
C LEU A 124 2.67 7.03 -17.84
N SER A 125 1.99 5.92 -18.14
CA SER A 125 1.77 5.49 -19.52
C SER A 125 0.82 6.42 -20.27
N LEU A 126 0.86 6.38 -21.60
CA LEU A 126 -0.09 7.10 -22.44
C LEU A 126 -1.54 6.71 -22.15
N ASP A 127 -1.81 5.40 -21.97
CA ASP A 127 -3.15 4.90 -21.66
C ASP A 127 -3.67 5.44 -20.33
N THR A 128 -2.80 5.47 -19.31
CA THR A 128 -3.12 6.06 -18.02
C THR A 128 -3.39 7.56 -18.15
N PHE A 129 -2.61 8.27 -18.97
CA PHE A 129 -2.80 9.71 -19.16
C PHE A 129 -4.13 10.02 -19.84
N GLU A 130 -4.50 9.27 -20.86
CA GLU A 130 -5.80 9.42 -21.51
C GLU A 130 -6.96 9.06 -20.56
N ALA A 131 -6.77 8.11 -19.63
CA ALA A 131 -7.74 7.84 -18.58
C ALA A 131 -7.89 9.01 -17.59
N VAL A 132 -6.77 9.60 -17.14
CA VAL A 132 -6.78 10.80 -16.30
C VAL A 132 -7.52 11.94 -17.00
N LYS A 133 -7.22 12.18 -18.28
CA LYS A 133 -7.86 13.24 -19.07
C LYS A 133 -9.37 13.05 -19.23
N ARG A 134 -9.87 11.81 -19.25
CA ARG A 134 -11.30 11.50 -19.26
C ARG A 134 -11.94 11.71 -17.88
N SER A 135 -11.29 11.23 -16.82
CA SER A 135 -11.83 11.24 -15.45
C SER A 135 -11.73 12.63 -14.79
N PHE A 136 -10.64 13.34 -15.02
CA PHE A 136 -10.29 14.61 -14.39
C PHE A 136 -9.80 15.63 -15.44
N PRO A 137 -10.67 16.04 -16.38
CA PRO A 137 -10.27 16.85 -17.52
C PRO A 137 -9.62 18.19 -17.12
N TYR A 138 -9.99 18.75 -15.96
CA TYR A 138 -9.45 20.01 -15.44
C TYR A 138 -8.00 19.90 -14.93
N LEU A 139 -7.51 18.70 -14.58
CA LEU A 139 -6.11 18.48 -14.20
C LEU A 139 -5.16 18.55 -15.40
N VAL A 140 -5.70 18.38 -16.61
CA VAL A 140 -4.93 18.41 -17.87
C VAL A 140 -5.18 19.71 -18.63
N HIS A 141 -6.45 20.12 -18.74
CA HIS A 141 -6.91 21.29 -19.49
C HIS A 141 -7.47 22.32 -18.51
N LYS A 142 -6.63 23.25 -18.05
CA LYS A 142 -6.99 24.21 -16.99
C LYS A 142 -8.16 25.11 -17.37
N GLU A 143 -8.39 25.35 -18.65
CA GLU A 143 -9.56 26.06 -19.16
C GLU A 143 -10.89 25.38 -18.83
N ARG A 144 -10.85 24.09 -18.47
CA ARG A 144 -12.01 23.33 -17.98
C ARG A 144 -12.22 23.42 -16.48
N ALA A 145 -11.34 24.12 -15.76
CA ALA A 145 -11.56 24.43 -14.35
C ALA A 145 -12.68 25.46 -14.22
N THR A 146 -13.71 25.14 -13.42
CA THR A 146 -14.80 26.07 -13.13
C THR A 146 -14.43 26.96 -11.94
N GLY A 147 -14.34 28.28 -12.14
CA GLY A 147 -14.09 29.27 -11.09
C GLY A 147 -12.61 29.65 -10.90
N SER A 148 -12.30 30.34 -9.79
CA SER A 148 -10.94 30.80 -9.41
C SER A 148 -10.11 29.71 -8.72
N GLY A 149 -10.42 28.44 -8.95
CA GLY A 149 -10.03 27.32 -8.08
C GLY A 149 -8.56 26.96 -8.12
N ASP A 150 -8.04 26.54 -6.97
CA ASP A 150 -6.67 26.10 -6.73
C ASP A 150 -6.38 24.70 -7.34
N VAL A 151 -6.31 24.61 -8.66
CA VAL A 151 -6.01 23.36 -9.39
C VAL A 151 -4.53 22.97 -9.19
N PRO A 152 -4.20 21.67 -9.03
CA PRO A 152 -2.82 21.23 -9.00
C PRO A 152 -2.02 21.67 -10.23
N GLU A 153 -0.73 21.95 -10.05
CA GLU A 153 0.20 22.22 -11.16
C GLU A 153 1.02 20.97 -11.47
N PHE A 154 0.79 20.36 -12.64
CA PHE A 154 1.47 19.15 -13.06
C PHE A 154 2.30 19.34 -14.31
N ARG A 155 3.44 18.64 -14.36
CA ARG A 155 4.17 18.35 -15.59
C ARG A 155 4.00 16.88 -15.91
N TRP A 156 3.35 16.62 -17.04
CA TRP A 156 3.03 15.27 -17.47
C TRP A 156 4.18 14.69 -18.30
N HIS A 157 4.67 13.52 -17.88
CA HIS A 157 5.73 12.77 -18.55
C HIS A 157 5.20 11.42 -18.98
N ILE A 158 5.07 11.24 -20.29
CA ILE A 158 4.64 9.95 -20.86
C ILE A 158 5.86 9.03 -20.92
N ILE A 159 5.81 7.96 -20.13
CA ILE A 159 6.85 6.94 -20.06
C ILE A 159 6.40 5.65 -20.72
N SER A 160 7.37 4.86 -21.19
CA SER A 160 7.15 3.58 -21.84
C SER A 160 7.96 2.50 -21.13
N GLU A 161 7.39 1.30 -21.06
CA GLU A 161 8.07 0.11 -20.55
C GLU A 161 9.45 -0.10 -21.19
N GLN A 162 10.38 -0.66 -20.39
CA GLN A 162 11.77 -0.95 -20.75
C GLN A 162 12.64 0.27 -21.09
N THR A 163 12.08 1.47 -21.04
CA THR A 163 12.81 2.71 -21.31
C THR A 163 13.17 3.39 -20.00
N MET A 164 14.45 3.33 -19.64
CA MET A 164 14.97 4.03 -18.47
C MET A 164 14.81 5.55 -18.64
N PHE A 165 14.35 6.23 -17.60
CA PHE A 165 14.25 7.68 -17.55
C PHE A 165 14.84 8.22 -16.25
N GLU A 166 15.21 9.50 -16.27
CA GLU A 166 15.65 10.24 -15.10
C GLU A 166 14.48 10.98 -14.46
N ILE A 167 14.39 10.94 -13.14
CA ILE A 167 13.42 11.76 -12.40
C ILE A 167 13.90 13.21 -12.39
N GLY A 168 13.14 14.09 -13.04
CA GLY A 168 13.50 15.48 -13.23
C GLY A 168 14.91 15.62 -13.80
N ASN A 169 15.78 16.30 -13.05
CA ASN A 169 17.23 16.37 -13.29
C ASN A 169 17.97 16.00 -11.99
N THR A 170 17.60 14.88 -11.38
CA THR A 170 18.08 14.46 -10.06
C THR A 170 19.10 13.33 -10.09
N GLU A 171 19.42 12.83 -11.29
CA GLU A 171 20.28 11.66 -11.54
C GLU A 171 19.77 10.35 -10.91
N ILE A 172 18.49 10.33 -10.54
CA ILE A 172 17.78 9.13 -10.10
C ILE A 172 17.10 8.49 -11.29
N PHE A 173 17.56 7.29 -11.65
CA PHE A 173 17.06 6.54 -12.79
C PHE A 173 16.05 5.48 -12.40
N VAL A 174 14.94 5.45 -13.14
CA VAL A 174 13.88 4.45 -13.01
C VAL A 174 13.65 3.79 -14.36
N THR A 175 13.53 2.46 -14.34
CA THR A 175 13.12 1.68 -15.52
C THR A 175 11.75 1.06 -15.25
N PRO A 176 10.70 1.50 -15.96
CA PRO A 176 9.39 0.86 -15.88
C PRO A 176 9.41 -0.47 -16.65
N PHE A 177 8.58 -1.42 -16.23
CA PHE A 177 8.36 -2.68 -16.94
C PHE A 177 6.91 -3.11 -16.77
N ALA A 178 6.38 -3.91 -17.69
CA ALA A 178 5.02 -4.40 -17.56
C ALA A 178 4.90 -5.42 -16.41
N GLY A 179 3.95 -5.16 -15.51
CA GLY A 179 3.14 -6.19 -14.89
C GLY A 179 1.88 -6.37 -15.74
N GLU A 180 1.48 -7.61 -15.95
CA GLU A 180 0.23 -7.90 -16.62
C GLU A 180 -0.75 -8.45 -15.59
N TYR A 181 -2.02 -8.13 -15.79
CA TYR A 181 -3.04 -8.99 -15.25
C TYR A 181 -4.03 -9.38 -16.33
N HIS A 182 -4.40 -10.64 -16.28
CA HIS A 182 -5.42 -11.16 -17.17
C HIS A 182 -6.76 -10.74 -16.58
N ASP A 183 -7.50 -9.90 -17.31
CA ASP A 183 -8.95 -9.90 -17.13
C ASP A 183 -9.40 -11.32 -17.48
N ALA A 184 -9.58 -12.16 -16.45
CA ALA A 184 -10.13 -13.48 -16.65
C ALA A 184 -11.58 -13.26 -17.06
N THR A 185 -11.81 -13.25 -18.37
CA THR A 185 -12.83 -14.08 -19.01
C THR A 185 -13.95 -14.48 -18.06
N ASP A 186 -14.76 -13.52 -17.64
CA ASP A 186 -16.17 -13.83 -17.69
C ASP A 186 -16.53 -13.77 -19.17
N HIS A 187 -16.63 -14.95 -19.78
CA HIS A 187 -17.17 -15.10 -21.14
C HIS A 187 -18.60 -14.53 -21.28
N SER A 188 -19.20 -13.99 -20.21
CA SER A 188 -20.47 -13.26 -20.23
C SER A 188 -20.35 -11.74 -20.48
N VAL A 189 -19.17 -11.12 -20.37
CA VAL A 189 -19.04 -9.64 -20.49
C VAL A 189 -18.49 -9.22 -21.85
N THR A 190 -19.42 -9.11 -22.80
CA THR A 190 -19.33 -8.37 -24.07
C THR A 190 -18.26 -8.81 -25.11
N PRO A 191 -18.65 -9.08 -26.37
CA PRO A 191 -17.75 -9.55 -27.43
C PRO A 191 -16.76 -8.50 -27.97
N TRP A 192 -16.49 -7.41 -27.24
CA TRP A 192 -15.63 -6.30 -27.68
C TRP A 192 -14.32 -6.15 -26.89
N SER A 193 -14.18 -6.76 -25.71
CA SER A 193 -12.88 -6.85 -25.03
C SER A 193 -12.06 -7.99 -25.64
N LYS A 194 -11.30 -7.67 -26.70
CA LYS A 194 -10.25 -8.57 -27.17
C LYS A 194 -9.33 -8.93 -25.99
N ASN A 195 -8.83 -10.17 -25.98
CA ASN A 195 -7.82 -10.78 -25.09
C ASN A 195 -6.51 -9.96 -24.96
N ILE A 196 -6.58 -8.68 -24.62
CA ILE A 196 -5.43 -7.81 -24.40
C ILE A 196 -5.35 -7.67 -22.88
N PRO A 197 -4.33 -8.25 -22.23
CA PRO A 197 -4.16 -8.09 -20.79
C PRO A 197 -4.00 -6.60 -20.48
N PHE A 198 -4.64 -6.15 -19.41
CA PHE A 198 -4.42 -4.79 -18.92
C PHE A 198 -3.01 -4.71 -18.34
N ARG A 199 -2.27 -3.67 -18.71
CA ARG A 199 -0.89 -3.46 -18.29
C ARG A 199 -0.83 -2.47 -17.13
N SER A 200 -0.20 -2.90 -16.04
CA SER A 200 0.24 -2.06 -14.94
C SER A 200 1.76 -1.93 -15.00
N PHE A 201 2.33 -0.78 -14.60
CA PHE A 201 3.77 -0.67 -14.49
C PHE A 201 4.28 -1.20 -13.15
N GLY A 202 5.29 -2.09 -13.23
CA GLY A 202 6.29 -2.22 -12.20
C GLY A 202 7.44 -1.23 -12.43
N PHE A 203 8.18 -0.90 -11.39
CA PHE A 203 9.29 0.05 -11.43
C PHE A 203 10.56 -0.54 -10.83
N LYS A 204 11.66 -0.46 -11.58
CA LYS A 204 13.01 -0.73 -11.10
C LYS A 204 13.73 0.58 -10.81
N PHE A 205 14.06 0.84 -9.55
CA PHE A 205 14.81 2.02 -9.11
C PHE A 205 16.29 1.66 -8.99
N SER A 206 17.08 2.04 -10.00
CA SER A 206 18.48 1.60 -10.13
C SER A 206 18.59 0.09 -9.88
N ASP A 207 19.68 -0.39 -9.26
CA ASP A 207 19.82 -1.81 -8.87
C ASP A 207 19.31 -2.10 -7.42
N GLN A 208 18.60 -1.18 -6.77
CA GLN A 208 18.26 -1.32 -5.35
C GLN A 208 16.84 -1.78 -5.06
N LEU A 209 15.86 -1.36 -5.87
CA LEU A 209 14.45 -1.64 -5.60
C LEU A 209 13.73 -2.12 -6.85
N ILE A 210 12.99 -3.22 -6.71
CA ILE A 210 11.95 -3.66 -7.63
C ILE A 210 10.60 -3.44 -6.94
N TYR A 211 9.71 -2.66 -7.54
CA TYR A 211 8.36 -2.41 -7.06
C TYR A 211 7.34 -2.97 -8.05
N ILE A 212 6.52 -3.92 -7.62
CA ILE A 212 5.46 -4.53 -8.41
C ILE A 212 4.19 -4.54 -7.56
N SER A 213 3.17 -3.81 -7.99
CA SER A 213 1.83 -3.87 -7.43
C SER A 213 0.83 -4.24 -8.53
N ASP A 214 -0.31 -4.81 -8.15
CA ASP A 214 -1.47 -5.01 -9.03
C ASP A 214 -1.14 -5.81 -10.30
N ALA A 215 -0.62 -7.03 -10.12
CA ALA A 215 -0.21 -7.93 -11.19
C ALA A 215 -0.59 -9.38 -10.90
N SER A 216 -0.98 -10.14 -11.93
CA SER A 216 -1.14 -11.61 -11.86
C SER A 216 -0.21 -12.38 -12.80
N HIS A 217 0.55 -11.66 -13.62
CA HIS A 217 1.55 -12.19 -14.52
C HIS A 217 2.70 -11.20 -14.71
N ILE A 218 3.92 -11.72 -14.92
CA ILE A 218 5.08 -10.92 -15.30
C ILE A 218 5.55 -11.47 -16.65
N PRO A 219 5.38 -10.71 -17.76
CA PRO A 219 5.78 -11.15 -19.09
C PRO A 219 7.31 -11.32 -19.19
N ASP A 220 7.76 -12.12 -20.16
CA ASP A 220 9.17 -12.50 -20.30
C ASP A 220 10.10 -11.30 -20.54
N GLU A 221 9.62 -10.27 -21.22
CA GLU A 221 10.39 -9.06 -21.47
C GLU A 221 10.60 -8.23 -20.19
N ALA A 222 9.64 -8.25 -19.27
CA ALA A 222 9.79 -7.60 -17.96
C ALA A 222 10.86 -8.29 -17.11
N TRP A 223 11.04 -9.60 -17.25
CA TRP A 223 12.12 -10.32 -16.56
C TRP A 223 13.52 -9.84 -16.98
N GLN A 224 13.70 -9.35 -18.22
CA GLN A 224 14.97 -8.77 -18.66
C GLN A 224 15.30 -7.51 -17.85
N VAL A 225 14.31 -6.65 -17.59
CA VAL A 225 14.48 -5.47 -16.74
C VAL A 225 14.71 -5.87 -15.28
N ILE A 226 13.86 -6.76 -14.74
CA ILE A 226 13.94 -7.20 -13.34
C ILE A 226 15.30 -7.85 -13.01
N LYS A 227 15.85 -8.63 -13.95
CA LYS A 227 17.13 -9.33 -13.80
C LYS A 227 18.35 -8.57 -14.33
N SER A 228 18.16 -7.42 -14.97
CA SER A 228 19.26 -6.54 -15.30
C SER A 228 19.97 -6.05 -14.03
N GLY A 229 21.18 -5.52 -14.16
CA GLY A 229 21.97 -5.02 -13.05
C GLY A 229 23.16 -5.91 -12.71
N THR A 230 23.94 -5.49 -11.74
CA THR A 230 25.20 -6.17 -11.35
C THR A 230 25.09 -6.98 -10.06
N SER A 231 24.03 -6.77 -9.29
CA SER A 231 23.74 -7.46 -8.03
C SER A 231 22.23 -7.67 -7.86
N PRO A 232 21.81 -8.61 -7.00
CA PRO A 232 20.40 -8.74 -6.63
C PRO A 232 19.89 -7.46 -5.96
N PRO A 233 18.60 -7.11 -6.15
CA PRO A 233 18.04 -5.91 -5.55
C PRO A 233 18.04 -6.00 -4.02
N ALA A 234 18.32 -4.89 -3.34
CA ALA A 234 18.25 -4.83 -1.89
C ALA A 234 16.82 -5.08 -1.40
N VAL A 235 15.83 -4.50 -2.08
CA VAL A 235 14.42 -4.63 -1.72
C VAL A 235 13.57 -5.01 -2.93
N CYS A 236 12.64 -5.94 -2.73
CA CYS A 236 11.52 -6.16 -3.63
C CYS A 236 10.21 -5.86 -2.89
N VAL A 237 9.34 -5.07 -3.51
CA VAL A 237 7.94 -4.90 -3.09
C VAL A 237 7.07 -5.62 -4.11
N LEU A 238 6.15 -6.46 -3.65
CA LEU A 238 5.42 -7.38 -4.52
C LEU A 238 3.95 -7.52 -4.14
N ASP A 239 3.08 -7.51 -5.16
CA ASP A 239 1.66 -7.79 -5.06
C ASP A 239 1.38 -9.15 -4.40
N CYS A 240 0.39 -9.17 -3.51
CA CYS A 240 -0.12 -10.33 -2.81
C CYS A 240 -1.53 -10.02 -2.28
N LEU A 241 -2.55 -10.24 -3.11
CA LEU A 241 -3.93 -9.92 -2.73
C LEU A 241 -4.43 -10.82 -1.59
N GLN A 242 -4.30 -12.13 -1.78
CA GLN A 242 -4.91 -13.14 -0.91
C GLN A 242 -4.17 -14.47 -0.98
N LEU A 243 -4.69 -15.49 -0.29
CA LEU A 243 -4.07 -16.81 -0.24
C LEU A 243 -4.32 -17.64 -1.51
N GLN A 244 -5.49 -17.47 -2.11
CA GLN A 244 -5.92 -18.23 -3.29
C GLN A 244 -5.63 -17.45 -4.58
N PRO A 245 -5.41 -18.13 -5.72
CA PRO A 245 -5.24 -17.47 -7.01
C PRO A 245 -6.37 -16.47 -7.30
N HIS A 246 -6.02 -15.36 -7.94
CA HIS A 246 -6.97 -14.35 -8.38
C HIS A 246 -6.68 -14.00 -9.84
N PRO A 247 -7.69 -13.71 -10.68
CA PRO A 247 -7.49 -13.28 -12.07
C PRO A 247 -6.50 -12.13 -12.21
N SER A 248 -6.67 -11.13 -11.35
CA SER A 248 -5.97 -9.85 -11.46
C SER A 248 -4.75 -9.69 -10.54
N HIS A 249 -4.54 -10.61 -9.58
CA HIS A 249 -3.49 -10.47 -8.56
C HIS A 249 -2.79 -11.78 -8.25
N PHE A 250 -1.56 -11.69 -7.74
CA PHE A 250 -0.85 -12.83 -7.21
C PHE A 250 -1.46 -13.29 -5.89
N SER A 251 -1.54 -14.61 -5.74
CA SER A 251 -1.72 -15.25 -4.45
C SER A 251 -0.42 -15.24 -3.64
N PHE A 252 -0.52 -15.42 -2.32
CA PHE A 252 0.65 -15.53 -1.44
C PHE A 252 1.71 -16.52 -1.94
N ALA A 253 1.29 -17.70 -2.43
CA ALA A 253 2.22 -18.70 -2.96
C ALA A 253 2.93 -18.24 -4.24
N GLN A 254 2.21 -17.57 -5.15
CA GLN A 254 2.80 -16.97 -6.35
C GLN A 254 3.78 -15.85 -5.98
N SER A 255 3.40 -14.96 -5.06
CA SER A 255 4.25 -13.87 -4.59
C SER A 255 5.54 -14.38 -3.96
N VAL A 256 5.47 -15.43 -3.13
CA VAL A 256 6.67 -16.07 -2.57
C VAL A 256 7.55 -16.64 -3.68
N ALA A 257 6.99 -17.37 -4.64
CA ALA A 257 7.76 -17.96 -5.74
C ALA A 257 8.43 -16.89 -6.63
N ILE A 258 7.73 -15.79 -6.89
CA ILE A 258 8.27 -14.65 -7.64
C ILE A 258 9.36 -13.95 -6.83
N GLY A 259 9.16 -13.70 -5.54
CA GLY A 259 10.17 -13.12 -4.65
C GLY A 259 11.46 -13.95 -4.62
N ARG A 260 11.34 -15.28 -4.51
CA ARG A 260 12.46 -16.22 -4.66
C ARG A 260 13.17 -16.09 -5.99
N ARG A 261 12.39 -16.04 -7.09
CA ARG A 261 12.94 -15.90 -8.43
C ARG A 261 13.66 -14.57 -8.60
N ILE A 262 13.16 -13.47 -8.05
CA ILE A 262 13.81 -12.15 -8.07
C ILE A 262 15.12 -12.20 -7.28
N GLY A 263 15.10 -12.79 -6.09
CA GLY A 263 16.29 -12.99 -5.25
C GLY A 263 16.72 -11.74 -4.48
N ALA A 264 15.77 -10.89 -4.09
CA ALA A 264 16.07 -9.68 -3.33
C ALA A 264 16.53 -10.00 -1.89
N THR A 265 17.34 -9.12 -1.28
CA THR A 265 17.76 -9.28 0.13
C THR A 265 16.55 -9.28 1.08
N ARG A 266 15.56 -8.42 0.81
CA ARG A 266 14.28 -8.36 1.54
C ARG A 266 13.12 -8.24 0.56
N THR A 267 12.16 -9.16 0.64
CA THR A 267 10.88 -9.04 -0.08
C THR A 267 9.76 -8.61 0.87
N TYR A 268 9.05 -7.53 0.53
CA TYR A 268 7.86 -7.05 1.24
C TYR A 268 6.61 -7.26 0.38
N LEU A 269 5.59 -7.88 0.94
CA LEU A 269 4.33 -8.13 0.26
C LEU A 269 3.34 -6.96 0.50
N THR A 270 2.55 -6.59 -0.50
CA THR A 270 1.54 -5.51 -0.44
C THR A 270 0.27 -5.88 -1.22
N GLY A 271 -0.78 -5.05 -1.16
CA GLY A 271 -2.01 -5.23 -1.93
C GLY A 271 -3.07 -6.11 -1.25
N PHE A 272 -2.98 -6.32 0.06
CA PHE A 272 -3.77 -7.35 0.75
C PHE A 272 -5.26 -7.02 0.81
N CYS A 273 -6.12 -8.03 0.60
CA CYS A 273 -7.55 -8.00 0.91
C CYS A 273 -7.84 -8.42 2.36
N HIS A 274 -9.11 -8.46 2.77
CA HIS A 274 -9.51 -8.84 4.14
C HIS A 274 -9.46 -10.35 4.46
N ALA A 275 -8.97 -11.19 3.55
CA ALA A 275 -8.98 -12.65 3.70
C ALA A 275 -8.08 -13.17 4.84
N ALA A 276 -7.01 -12.45 5.18
CA ALA A 276 -6.12 -12.81 6.29
C ALA A 276 -5.66 -11.56 7.05
N THR A 277 -5.47 -11.73 8.35
CA THR A 277 -4.92 -10.72 9.24
C THR A 277 -3.42 -10.51 8.98
N HIS A 278 -2.91 -9.36 9.36
CA HIS A 278 -1.48 -9.04 9.25
C HIS A 278 -0.63 -10.04 10.01
N ASN A 279 -1.07 -10.46 11.20
CA ASN A 279 -0.35 -11.47 12.01
C ASN A 279 -0.29 -12.83 11.30
N GLU A 280 -1.37 -13.26 10.64
CA GLU A 280 -1.35 -14.50 9.86
C GLU A 280 -0.37 -14.39 8.68
N TYR A 281 -0.32 -13.25 7.99
CA TYR A 281 0.72 -13.01 6.98
C TYR A 281 2.14 -13.02 7.57
N VAL A 282 2.34 -12.45 8.76
CA VAL A 282 3.64 -12.50 9.46
C VAL A 282 4.03 -13.96 9.69
N VAL A 283 3.20 -14.75 10.37
CA VAL A 283 3.48 -16.16 10.69
C VAL A 283 3.78 -16.98 9.43
N MET A 284 2.97 -16.84 8.37
CA MET A 284 3.24 -17.52 7.09
C MET A 284 4.59 -17.13 6.49
N SER A 285 4.90 -15.84 6.47
CA SER A 285 6.11 -15.31 5.85
C SER A 285 7.38 -15.67 6.64
N GLU A 286 7.29 -15.71 7.97
CA GLU A 286 8.34 -16.24 8.85
C GLU A 286 8.59 -17.71 8.58
N ALA A 287 7.52 -18.49 8.38
CA ALA A 287 7.61 -19.90 8.09
C ALA A 287 8.31 -20.20 6.77
N VAL A 288 7.94 -19.48 5.72
CA VAL A 288 8.59 -19.55 4.40
C VAL A 288 10.07 -19.17 4.49
N SER A 289 10.42 -18.23 5.37
CA SER A 289 11.81 -17.78 5.57
C SER A 289 12.64 -18.69 6.50
N GLY A 290 12.09 -19.84 6.92
CA GLY A 290 12.77 -20.78 7.82
C GLY A 290 12.84 -20.34 9.29
N ALA A 291 12.06 -19.34 9.70
CA ALA A 291 12.14 -18.71 11.02
C ALA A 291 11.07 -19.20 12.03
N ILE A 292 10.44 -20.36 11.82
CA ILE A 292 9.26 -20.80 12.60
C ILE A 292 9.59 -20.94 14.10
N LYS A 293 8.80 -20.25 14.94
CA LYS A 293 8.89 -20.31 16.41
C LYS A 293 7.90 -21.27 17.08
N SER A 294 6.80 -21.69 16.42
CA SER A 294 5.82 -22.62 17.03
C SER A 294 5.09 -23.51 16.01
N ALA A 295 5.07 -24.82 16.26
CA ALA A 295 4.31 -25.80 15.47
C ALA A 295 2.78 -25.63 15.59
N SER A 296 2.29 -25.07 16.71
CA SER A 296 0.85 -24.88 16.94
C SER A 296 0.24 -23.77 16.08
N GLU A 297 1.00 -22.69 15.83
CA GLU A 297 0.56 -21.58 14.97
C GLU A 297 0.46 -22.04 13.52
N MET A 298 1.42 -22.82 13.05
CA MET A 298 1.39 -23.42 11.72
C MET A 298 0.23 -24.42 11.55
N ALA A 299 -0.05 -25.22 12.58
CA ALA A 299 -1.20 -26.13 12.57
C ALA A 299 -2.54 -25.34 12.48
N ALA A 300 -2.66 -24.22 13.19
CA ALA A 300 -3.83 -23.36 13.13
C ALA A 300 -4.02 -22.72 11.75
N LEU A 301 -2.94 -22.22 11.13
CA LEU A 301 -3.00 -21.68 9.76
C LEU A 301 -3.39 -22.76 8.74
N HIS A 302 -2.80 -23.95 8.84
CA HIS A 302 -3.13 -25.06 7.96
C HIS A 302 -4.61 -25.48 8.09
N ALA A 303 -5.14 -25.49 9.31
CA ALA A 303 -6.57 -25.74 9.55
C ALA A 303 -7.49 -24.67 8.93
N LYS A 304 -7.00 -23.43 8.74
CA LYS A 304 -7.70 -22.35 8.02
C LYS A 304 -7.55 -22.43 6.50
N GLY A 305 -6.88 -23.46 5.95
CA GLY A 305 -6.71 -23.66 4.51
C GLY A 305 -5.54 -22.89 3.89
N PHE A 306 -4.55 -22.50 4.71
CA PHE A 306 -3.38 -21.76 4.25
C PHE A 306 -2.39 -22.68 3.50
N PRO A 307 -1.73 -22.21 2.43
CA PRO A 307 -0.84 -23.04 1.62
C PRO A 307 0.41 -23.46 2.39
N LEU A 308 0.78 -24.75 2.27
CA LEU A 308 2.05 -25.25 2.75
C LEU A 308 3.13 -24.96 1.71
N ILE A 309 4.00 -23.99 2.01
CA ILE A 309 5.12 -23.63 1.17
C ILE A 309 6.40 -24.10 1.85
N ALA A 310 7.24 -24.85 1.12
CA ALA A 310 8.51 -25.33 1.65
C ALA A 310 9.37 -24.14 2.13
N PRO A 311 9.97 -24.22 3.34
CA PRO A 311 10.83 -23.16 3.85
C PRO A 311 12.10 -23.06 3.01
N ASP A 312 12.62 -21.83 2.89
CA ASP A 312 13.91 -21.54 2.30
C ASP A 312 14.57 -20.42 3.11
N SER A 313 15.56 -20.77 3.93
CA SER A 313 16.25 -19.81 4.80
C SER A 313 17.08 -18.78 4.02
N ALA A 314 17.35 -19.01 2.74
CA ALA A 314 17.99 -18.01 1.87
C ALA A 314 17.00 -16.92 1.40
N SER A 315 15.70 -17.17 1.53
CA SER A 315 14.64 -16.29 1.04
C SER A 315 13.94 -15.58 2.19
N TRP A 316 14.13 -14.26 2.30
CA TRP A 316 13.43 -13.46 3.30
C TRP A 316 12.21 -12.76 2.71
N VAL A 317 11.05 -12.98 3.33
CA VAL A 317 9.78 -12.35 2.94
C VAL A 317 9.00 -11.91 4.18
N ARG A 318 8.38 -10.73 4.17
CA ARG A 318 7.44 -10.26 5.22
C ARG A 318 6.28 -9.47 4.62
N PRO A 319 5.10 -9.41 5.27
CA PRO A 319 4.06 -8.48 4.86
C PRO A 319 4.44 -7.04 5.20
N ALA A 320 4.14 -6.11 4.29
CA ALA A 320 4.13 -4.69 4.63
C ALA A 320 2.89 -4.33 5.48
N HIS A 321 2.94 -3.16 6.09
CA HIS A 321 1.78 -2.49 6.67
C HIS A 321 1.88 -0.99 6.45
N ASP A 322 0.76 -0.28 6.52
CA ASP A 322 0.74 1.18 6.45
C ASP A 322 1.69 1.79 7.50
N GLY A 323 2.54 2.72 7.06
CA GLY A 323 3.56 3.37 7.89
C GLY A 323 4.83 2.55 8.11
N LEU A 324 4.96 1.35 7.53
CA LEU A 324 6.22 0.61 7.54
C LEU A 324 7.29 1.44 6.83
N LYS A 325 8.43 1.67 7.50
CA LYS A 325 9.61 2.27 6.89
C LYS A 325 10.70 1.21 6.72
N VAL A 326 11.25 1.12 5.51
CA VAL A 326 12.41 0.30 5.16
C VAL A 326 13.56 1.22 4.77
N SER A 327 14.76 0.92 5.25
CA SER A 327 15.97 1.69 4.99
C SER A 327 17.07 0.77 4.45
N VAL A 328 17.66 1.18 3.33
CA VAL A 328 18.79 0.53 2.67
C VAL A 328 20.03 1.41 2.82
N LYS A 329 21.07 0.86 3.46
CA LYS A 329 22.38 1.50 3.68
C LYS A 329 23.49 0.53 3.28
N GLY A 330 24.12 0.77 2.12
CA GLY A 330 24.99 -0.23 1.50
C GLY A 330 24.19 -1.51 1.24
N ASP A 331 24.74 -2.66 1.65
CA ASP A 331 24.07 -3.97 1.53
C ASP A 331 23.09 -4.27 2.67
N ALA A 332 23.03 -3.42 3.71
CA ALA A 332 22.17 -3.63 4.86
C ALA A 332 20.76 -3.08 4.62
N VAL A 333 19.76 -3.94 4.88
CA VAL A 333 18.35 -3.56 4.88
C VAL A 333 17.78 -3.70 6.29
N SER A 334 17.23 -2.62 6.82
CA SER A 334 16.55 -2.56 8.11
C SER A 334 15.15 -2.00 7.94
N ASP A 335 14.21 -2.37 8.81
CA ASP A 335 12.86 -1.82 8.79
C ASP A 335 12.34 -1.51 10.19
N THR A 336 11.22 -0.80 10.23
CA THR A 336 10.49 -0.48 11.46
C THR A 336 9.36 -1.46 11.72
N SER A 337 9.44 -2.69 11.18
CA SER A 337 8.41 -3.69 11.42
C SER A 337 8.23 -3.87 12.93
N PHE A 338 6.98 -4.13 13.33
CA PHE A 338 6.65 -4.40 14.72
C PHE A 338 7.63 -5.46 15.24
N ILE A 339 8.52 -5.07 16.15
CA ILE A 339 9.22 -6.04 16.98
C ILE A 339 8.11 -6.79 17.67
N SER A 340 7.87 -8.03 17.24
CA SER A 340 6.93 -8.93 17.88
C SER A 340 7.38 -9.03 19.34
N GLN A 341 6.74 -8.29 20.24
CA GLN A 341 6.75 -8.74 21.61
C GLN A 341 6.01 -10.08 21.58
N PRO A 342 6.62 -11.18 22.04
CA PRO A 342 5.97 -12.47 22.03
C PRO A 342 4.72 -12.35 22.92
N GLN A 343 3.54 -12.40 22.33
CA GLN A 343 2.29 -12.43 23.07
C GLN A 343 1.50 -13.65 22.63
N SER A 344 1.36 -14.57 23.59
CA SER A 344 0.63 -15.83 23.47
C SER A 344 -0.77 -15.63 22.91
N LEU A 345 -1.13 -16.43 21.91
CA LEU A 345 -2.45 -16.47 21.24
C LEU A 345 -3.64 -16.87 22.14
N PHE A 346 -3.49 -16.93 23.45
CA PHE A 346 -4.57 -17.25 24.39
C PHE A 346 -4.51 -16.34 25.61
N GLY A 347 -4.97 -15.11 25.43
CA GLY A 347 -5.46 -14.27 26.53
C GLY A 347 -6.96 -14.18 26.40
N SER A 348 -7.69 -15.05 27.12
CA SER A 348 -9.13 -14.93 27.31
C SER A 348 -9.42 -13.63 28.05
N GLU A 349 -9.64 -12.55 27.32
CA GLU A 349 -10.42 -11.43 27.86
C GLU A 349 -11.89 -11.75 27.58
N ASP A 350 -12.54 -12.23 28.63
CA ASP A 350 -13.99 -12.36 28.73
C ASP A 350 -14.65 -11.06 28.26
N ILE A 351 -15.30 -11.11 27.10
CA ILE A 351 -16.25 -10.08 26.66
C ILE A 351 -17.60 -10.41 27.32
N THR A 352 -17.64 -10.50 28.64
CA THR A 352 -18.86 -10.37 29.42
C THR A 352 -18.52 -9.66 30.72
N THR A 353 -19.33 -8.66 31.09
CA THR A 353 -19.21 -7.83 32.31
C THR A 353 -18.24 -6.64 32.30
N ARG A 354 -18.49 -5.62 31.47
CA ARG A 354 -18.20 -4.23 31.89
C ARG A 354 -19.37 -3.30 31.57
N THR A 355 -20.26 -3.18 32.54
CA THR A 355 -21.18 -2.05 32.66
C THR A 355 -20.34 -0.76 32.81
N PRO A 356 -20.58 0.31 32.05
CA PRO A 356 -19.77 1.52 32.17
C PRO A 356 -20.19 2.34 33.39
N VAL A 357 -19.59 2.07 34.55
CA VAL A 357 -19.61 2.99 35.69
C VAL A 357 -18.56 4.09 35.47
N TYR A 358 -18.74 4.90 34.43
CA TYR A 358 -17.89 6.09 34.19
C TYR A 358 -18.66 7.30 33.64
N PHE A 359 -19.98 7.35 33.83
CA PHE A 359 -20.79 8.54 33.54
C PHE A 359 -21.54 9.13 34.74
N LEU A 360 -21.55 8.47 35.91
CA LEU A 360 -22.29 8.96 37.08
C LEU A 360 -21.53 9.97 37.98
N SER A 361 -20.19 9.97 37.96
CA SER A 361 -19.42 10.83 38.89
C SER A 361 -19.29 12.29 38.46
N LYS A 362 -19.49 12.61 37.16
CA LYS A 362 -19.54 13.99 36.66
C LYS A 362 -20.96 14.60 36.68
N LEU A 363 -22.01 13.79 36.56
CA LEU A 363 -23.39 14.29 36.63
C LEU A 363 -23.80 14.67 38.06
N ILE A 364 -23.32 13.94 39.08
CA ILE A 364 -23.62 14.21 40.49
C ILE A 364 -22.95 15.51 40.98
N ARG A 365 -21.78 15.88 40.45
CA ARG A 365 -21.13 17.16 40.80
C ARG A 365 -21.80 18.38 40.16
N LEU A 366 -22.47 18.21 39.01
CA LEU A 366 -23.20 19.30 38.34
C LEU A 366 -24.60 19.51 38.95
N LEU A 367 -25.25 18.44 39.41
CA LEU A 367 -26.55 18.52 40.10
C LEU A 367 -26.45 19.12 41.52
N LEU A 368 -25.32 18.93 42.22
CA LEU A 368 -25.10 19.53 43.54
C LEU A 368 -24.70 21.02 43.50
N SER A 369 -24.24 21.55 42.35
CA SER A 369 -23.98 22.99 42.19
C SER A 369 -25.23 23.79 41.80
N VAL A 370 -26.25 23.15 41.21
CA VAL A 370 -27.51 23.82 40.82
C VAL A 370 -28.48 23.92 42.00
N LEU A 371 -28.40 23.03 42.99
CA LEU A 371 -29.28 23.03 44.17
C LEU A 371 -28.84 23.97 45.31
N ARG A 372 -27.79 24.79 45.13
CA ARG A 372 -27.33 25.78 46.14
C ARG A 372 -27.68 27.24 45.82
N VAL A 373 -28.50 27.51 44.80
CA VAL A 373 -28.90 28.88 44.42
C VAL A 373 -30.39 29.18 44.73
N SER A 374 -31.10 28.31 45.45
CA SER A 374 -32.55 28.45 45.69
C SER A 374 -32.92 28.60 47.17
N SER A 375 -32.22 29.45 47.93
CA SER A 375 -32.67 29.85 49.27
C SER A 375 -32.09 31.21 49.69
N ILE A 376 -32.51 32.27 49.00
CA ILE A 376 -32.60 33.64 49.53
C ILE A 376 -33.88 34.26 48.97
N TRP A 377 -34.98 34.09 49.72
CA TRP A 377 -35.99 35.08 50.14
C TRP A 377 -36.95 34.39 51.10
#